data_AF-A0A231PTG7-F1
#
_entry.id   AF-A0A231PTG7-F1
#
_cell.length_a   1.000
_cell.length_b   1.000
_cell.length_c   1.000
_cell.angle_alpha   90.00
_cell.angle_beta   90.00
_cell.angle_gamma   90.00
#
_symmetry.space_group_name_H-M   'P 1'
#
loop_
_entity.id
_entity.type
_entity.pdbx_description
1 polymer ?
#
loop_
_entity_poly.entity_id
_entity_poly.type
_entity_poly.pdbx_seq_one_letter_code
_entity_poly.pdbx_strand_id
1 'polypeptide(L)'
;MLMLLVPFINKVVDSLNKKEYLILLICVTIFAGVFPIIGNRIFGQETGFSILLAVYLFGGYIRKHGLKIKVSSIYIYVSIIVIYMGMLSSLVILGKLTSFSGHFDRFMYGIFPLIESVLIFLLVIELKPFTNKGINTIASSVFSTYLVTQNHSMVTIIWERIFNVSKLENIFLIILTGFGIAVFLLLLTVLIDKVRIFLFRKLKFEESVLKLVDKIIKNN
;
A
#
# COMPACT_ATOMS: atom_id res chain seq x y z
N MET A 1 -8.12 8.85 3.11
CA MET A 1 -9.25 8.51 4.01
C MET A 1 -8.77 7.90 5.32
N LEU A 2 -7.98 6.81 5.31
CA LEU A 2 -7.52 6.15 6.54
C LEU A 2 -6.86 7.11 7.56
N MET A 3 -5.93 7.96 7.13
CA MET A 3 -5.23 8.92 8.00
C MET A 3 -6.18 9.81 8.82
N LEU A 4 -7.34 10.18 8.27
CA LEU A 4 -8.35 10.98 8.98
C LEU A 4 -9.12 10.14 10.02
N LEU A 5 -9.26 8.85 9.78
CA LEU A 5 -9.98 7.90 10.63
C LEU A 5 -9.09 7.28 11.71
N VAL A 6 -7.76 7.33 11.57
CA VAL A 6 -6.79 6.76 12.51
C VAL A 6 -7.10 7.10 13.98
N PRO A 7 -7.44 8.35 14.37
CA PRO A 7 -7.76 8.67 15.76
C PRO A 7 -8.97 7.90 16.30
N PHE A 8 -10.00 7.68 15.47
CA PHE A 8 -11.20 6.94 15.84
C PHE A 8 -10.95 5.44 15.85
N ILE A 9 -10.21 4.94 14.85
CA ILE A 9 -9.81 3.53 14.77
C ILE A 9 -9.01 3.16 16.01
N ASN A 10 -8.08 4.01 16.45
CA ASN A 10 -7.29 3.75 17.66
C ASN A 10 -8.17 3.69 18.91
N LYS A 11 -9.14 4.60 19.07
CA LYS A 11 -10.09 4.52 20.20
C LYS A 11 -10.80 3.17 20.27
N VAL A 12 -11.26 2.65 19.12
CA VAL A 12 -11.91 1.33 19.04
C VAL A 12 -10.91 0.23 19.35
N VAL A 13 -9.79 0.19 18.64
CA VAL A 13 -8.76 -0.85 18.80
C VAL A 13 -8.24 -0.93 20.24
N ASP A 14 -8.07 0.22 20.91
CA ASP A 14 -7.59 0.29 22.28
C ASP A 14 -8.61 -0.26 23.29
N SER A 15 -9.92 -0.15 23.01
CA SER A 15 -10.97 -0.74 23.86
C SER A 15 -11.13 -2.25 23.69
N LEU A 16 -10.67 -2.84 22.57
CA LEU A 16 -10.85 -4.28 22.32
C LEU A 16 -9.90 -5.14 23.16
N ASN A 17 -10.42 -6.24 23.71
CA ASN A 17 -9.59 -7.30 24.26
C ASN A 17 -8.96 -8.16 23.13
N LYS A 18 -8.03 -9.06 23.49
CA LYS A 18 -7.28 -9.86 22.51
C LYS A 18 -8.17 -10.71 21.61
N LYS A 19 -9.28 -11.27 22.13
CA LYS A 19 -10.20 -12.11 21.35
C LYS A 19 -11.02 -11.27 20.39
N GLU A 20 -11.57 -10.16 20.86
CA GLU A 20 -12.35 -9.22 20.05
C GLU A 20 -11.50 -8.64 18.90
N TYR A 21 -10.25 -8.28 19.18
CA TYR A 21 -9.34 -7.80 18.15
C TYR A 21 -9.02 -8.91 17.14
N LEU A 22 -8.81 -10.15 17.59
CA LEU A 22 -8.62 -11.27 16.66
C LEU A 22 -9.83 -11.48 15.74
N ILE A 23 -11.05 -11.39 16.29
CA ILE A 23 -12.30 -11.48 15.51
C ILE A 23 -12.35 -10.35 14.48
N LEU A 24 -12.04 -9.10 14.88
CA LEU A 24 -11.98 -7.97 13.96
C LEU A 24 -10.97 -8.22 12.83
N LEU A 25 -9.77 -8.73 13.14
CA LEU A 25 -8.77 -9.06 12.13
C LEU A 25 -9.27 -10.12 11.16
N ILE A 26 -9.92 -11.18 11.66
CA ILE A 26 -10.50 -12.23 10.81
C ILE A 26 -11.56 -11.63 9.87
N CYS A 27 -12.48 -10.82 10.39
CA CYS A 27 -13.50 -10.17 9.57
C CYS A 27 -12.87 -9.30 8.48
N VAL A 28 -11.95 -8.41 8.85
CA VAL A 28 -11.28 -7.51 7.89
C VAL A 28 -10.46 -8.31 6.88
N THR A 29 -9.82 -9.41 7.29
CA THR A 29 -9.07 -10.30 6.39
C THR A 29 -9.99 -11.01 5.39
N ILE A 30 -11.19 -11.42 5.78
CA ILE A 30 -12.17 -12.01 4.86
C ILE A 30 -12.59 -10.98 3.80
N PHE A 31 -12.96 -9.77 4.23
CA PHE A 31 -13.42 -8.72 3.30
C PHE A 31 -12.30 -8.16 2.42
N ALA A 32 -11.13 -7.90 2.98
CA ALA A 32 -10.00 -7.33 2.25
C ALA A 32 -9.23 -8.40 1.46
N GLY A 33 -9.18 -9.64 1.95
CA GLY A 33 -8.29 -10.69 1.48
C GLY A 33 -8.96 -11.77 0.63
N VAL A 34 -10.10 -12.31 1.08
CA VAL A 34 -10.74 -13.49 0.46
C VAL A 34 -11.70 -13.08 -0.65
N PHE A 35 -12.47 -12.02 -0.44
CA PHE A 35 -13.48 -11.55 -1.41
C PHE A 35 -12.91 -11.20 -2.80
N PRO A 36 -11.72 -10.58 -2.91
CA PRO A 36 -11.07 -10.37 -4.20
C PRO A 36 -10.77 -11.66 -4.99
N ILE A 37 -10.47 -12.77 -4.31
CA ILE A 37 -10.14 -14.06 -4.94
C ILE A 37 -11.38 -14.67 -5.63
N ILE A 38 -12.55 -14.48 -5.03
CA ILE A 38 -13.83 -14.97 -5.57
C ILE A 38 -14.49 -14.00 -6.56
N GLY A 39 -13.78 -12.93 -6.96
CA GLY A 39 -14.25 -11.98 -7.98
C GLY A 39 -14.99 -10.76 -7.44
N ASN A 40 -15.10 -10.59 -6.11
CA ASN A 40 -15.70 -9.39 -5.54
C ASN A 40 -14.64 -8.28 -5.38
N ARG A 41 -14.69 -7.28 -6.27
CA ARG A 41 -13.70 -6.19 -6.36
C ARG A 41 -14.05 -4.94 -5.54
N ILE A 42 -15.30 -4.81 -5.10
CA ILE A 42 -15.84 -3.60 -4.45
C ILE A 42 -15.09 -3.30 -3.16
N PHE A 43 -14.87 -4.33 -2.32
CA PHE A 43 -14.26 -4.14 -1.02
C PHE A 43 -12.74 -4.05 -1.09
N GLY A 44 -12.07 -4.80 -1.97
CA GLY A 44 -10.60 -4.95 -1.96
C GLY A 44 -9.82 -4.21 -3.05
N GLN A 45 -10.23 -4.34 -4.32
CA GLN A 45 -9.42 -3.91 -5.46
C GLN A 45 -9.71 -2.47 -5.90
N GLU A 46 -10.96 -2.05 -5.91
CA GLU A 46 -11.34 -0.76 -6.54
C GLU A 46 -11.10 0.45 -5.64
N THR A 47 -11.14 0.28 -4.32
CA THR A 47 -11.02 1.40 -3.37
C THR A 47 -9.72 1.40 -2.57
N GLY A 48 -9.01 0.27 -2.49
CA GLY A 48 -7.76 0.09 -1.73
C GLY A 48 -7.86 0.36 -0.21
N PHE A 49 -9.00 0.79 0.29
CA PHE A 49 -9.16 1.20 1.69
C PHE A 49 -9.14 0.01 2.65
N SER A 50 -9.83 -1.08 2.29
CA SER A 50 -9.94 -2.26 3.17
C SER A 50 -8.59 -2.93 3.40
N ILE A 51 -7.75 -3.04 2.37
CA ILE A 51 -6.41 -3.63 2.49
C ILE A 51 -5.49 -2.74 3.33
N LEU A 52 -5.56 -1.41 3.16
CA LEU A 52 -4.81 -0.47 4.00
C LEU A 52 -5.28 -0.54 5.47
N LEU A 53 -6.58 -0.64 5.69
CA LEU A 53 -7.15 -0.86 7.02
C LEU A 53 -6.67 -2.18 7.62
N ALA A 54 -6.67 -3.27 6.84
CA ALA A 54 -6.19 -4.57 7.28
C ALA A 54 -4.74 -4.48 7.76
N VAL A 55 -3.83 -3.97 6.92
CA VAL A 55 -2.41 -3.83 7.26
C VAL A 55 -2.22 -2.97 8.51
N TYR A 56 -2.97 -1.87 8.63
CA TYR A 56 -2.93 -1.01 9.82
C TYR A 56 -3.34 -1.76 11.09
N LEU A 57 -4.43 -2.53 11.04
CA LEU A 57 -4.90 -3.33 12.16
C LEU A 57 -3.94 -4.48 12.50
N PHE A 58 -3.31 -5.12 11.53
CA PHE A 58 -2.28 -6.12 11.80
C PHE A 58 -1.09 -5.52 12.56
N GLY A 59 -0.59 -4.37 12.11
CA GLY A 59 0.48 -3.64 12.82
C GLY A 59 0.06 -3.24 14.24
N GLY A 60 -1.17 -2.74 14.40
CA GLY A 60 -1.75 -2.40 15.70
C GLY A 60 -1.88 -3.59 16.65
N TYR A 61 -2.30 -4.75 16.13
CA TYR A 61 -2.42 -5.98 16.91
C TYR A 61 -1.05 -6.47 17.39
N ILE A 62 -0.07 -6.52 16.49
CA ILE A 62 1.32 -6.91 16.81
C ILE A 62 1.89 -5.98 17.89
N ARG A 63 1.67 -4.66 17.76
CA ARG A 63 2.10 -3.67 18.76
C ARG A 63 1.42 -3.87 20.12
N LYS A 64 0.09 -4.08 20.15
CA LYS A 64 -0.70 -4.13 21.39
C LYS A 64 -0.51 -5.42 22.17
N HIS A 65 -0.51 -6.56 21.48
CA HIS A 65 -0.49 -7.88 22.12
C HIS A 65 0.86 -8.57 22.07
N GLY A 66 1.81 -8.02 21.32
CA GLY A 66 3.09 -8.65 21.03
C GLY A 66 2.91 -9.86 20.11
N LEU A 67 3.92 -10.10 19.27
CA LEU A 67 4.02 -11.31 18.49
C LEU A 67 5.39 -11.93 18.77
N LYS A 68 5.41 -13.11 19.40
CA LYS A 68 6.65 -13.87 19.61
C LYS A 68 6.81 -14.84 18.46
N ILE A 69 7.45 -14.40 17.38
CA ILE A 69 7.83 -15.30 16.29
C ILE A 69 9.10 -16.03 16.71
N LYS A 70 9.02 -17.36 16.85
CA LYS A 70 10.17 -18.23 17.10
C LYS A 70 10.72 -18.86 15.80
N VAL A 71 10.52 -18.16 14.69
CA VAL A 71 10.88 -18.64 13.36
C VAL A 71 12.12 -17.87 12.94
N SER A 72 13.14 -18.57 12.43
CA SER A 72 14.33 -17.93 11.90
C SER A 72 13.97 -17.03 10.72
N SER A 73 14.58 -15.85 10.63
CA SER A 73 14.30 -14.87 9.56
C SER A 73 14.49 -15.46 8.16
N ILE A 74 15.33 -16.49 7.99
CA ILE A 74 15.50 -17.21 6.71
C ILE A 74 14.18 -17.81 6.20
N TYR A 75 13.35 -18.39 7.08
CA TYR A 75 12.07 -18.95 6.67
C TYR A 75 11.11 -17.84 6.27
N ILE A 76 11.16 -16.68 6.93
CA ILE A 76 10.35 -15.51 6.55
C ILE A 76 10.77 -15.01 5.15
N TYR A 77 12.07 -14.89 4.88
CA TYR A 77 12.58 -14.54 3.54
C TYR A 77 12.12 -15.56 2.48
N VAL A 78 12.26 -16.85 2.76
CA VAL A 78 11.81 -17.92 1.85
C VAL A 78 10.30 -17.83 1.62
N SER A 79 9.50 -17.61 2.67
CA SER A 79 8.04 -17.45 2.54
C SER A 79 7.67 -16.25 1.67
N ILE A 80 8.33 -15.10 1.82
CA ILE A 80 8.11 -13.92 0.97
C ILE A 80 8.40 -14.28 -0.50
N ILE A 81 9.57 -14.87 -0.78
CA ILE A 81 9.96 -15.25 -2.14
C ILE A 81 8.97 -16.27 -2.73
N VAL A 82 8.58 -17.29 -1.97
CA VAL A 82 7.64 -18.33 -2.43
C VAL A 82 6.27 -17.73 -2.73
N ILE A 83 5.74 -16.87 -1.86
CA ILE A 83 4.45 -16.20 -2.08
C ILE A 83 4.52 -15.30 -3.31
N TYR A 84 5.58 -14.50 -3.44
CA TYR A 84 5.78 -13.60 -4.58
C TYR A 84 5.90 -14.36 -5.91
N MET A 85 6.70 -15.43 -5.95
CA MET A 85 6.84 -16.29 -7.13
C MET A 85 5.54 -17.04 -7.44
N GLY A 86 4.80 -17.48 -6.42
CA GLY A 86 3.48 -18.09 -6.56
C GLY A 86 2.47 -17.13 -7.20
N MET A 87 2.47 -15.88 -6.73
CA MET A 87 1.70 -14.79 -7.31
C MET A 87 2.08 -14.58 -8.79
N LEU A 88 3.35 -14.37 -9.11
CA LEU A 88 3.80 -14.17 -10.50
C LEU A 88 3.47 -15.35 -11.42
N SER A 89 3.68 -16.57 -10.96
CA SER A 89 3.34 -17.77 -11.74
C SER A 89 1.84 -17.88 -11.97
N SER A 90 1.01 -17.53 -10.98
CA SER A 90 -0.45 -17.51 -11.13
C SER A 90 -0.91 -16.51 -12.21
N LEU A 91 -0.27 -15.35 -12.31
CA LEU A 91 -0.55 -14.35 -13.34
C LEU A 91 -0.33 -14.92 -14.75
N VAL A 92 0.78 -15.66 -14.94
CA VAL A 92 1.12 -16.28 -16.22
C VAL A 92 0.18 -17.44 -16.55
N ILE A 93 -0.06 -18.33 -15.59
CA ILE A 93 -0.88 -19.53 -15.79
C ILE A 93 -2.34 -19.13 -16.05
N LEU A 94 -2.92 -18.30 -15.17
CA LEU A 94 -4.30 -17.85 -15.34
C LEU A 94 -4.45 -16.96 -16.58
N GLY A 95 -3.48 -16.07 -16.85
CA GLY A 95 -3.49 -15.26 -18.06
C GLY A 95 -3.55 -16.10 -19.33
N LYS A 96 -2.77 -17.18 -19.41
CA LYS A 96 -2.85 -18.12 -20.55
C LYS A 96 -4.17 -18.88 -20.60
N LEU A 97 -4.64 -19.40 -19.45
CA LEU A 97 -5.88 -20.18 -19.39
C LEU A 97 -7.13 -19.36 -19.74
N THR A 98 -7.15 -18.08 -19.38
CA THR A 98 -8.29 -17.18 -19.64
C THR A 98 -8.07 -16.26 -20.84
N SER A 99 -6.99 -16.44 -21.61
CA SER A 99 -6.61 -15.52 -22.69
C SER A 99 -6.54 -14.05 -22.25
N PHE A 100 -6.00 -13.81 -21.05
CA PHE A 100 -5.90 -12.51 -20.38
C PHE A 100 -7.23 -11.78 -20.22
N SER A 101 -8.33 -12.53 -20.22
CA SER A 101 -9.67 -12.02 -19.94
C SER A 101 -10.11 -12.37 -18.52
N GLY A 102 -11.04 -11.59 -17.97
CA GLY A 102 -11.60 -11.80 -16.63
C GLY A 102 -10.60 -11.55 -15.50
N HIS A 103 -10.78 -12.26 -14.38
CA HIS A 103 -10.01 -12.07 -13.13
C HIS A 103 -8.71 -12.88 -13.09
N PHE A 104 -7.86 -12.78 -14.11
CA PHE A 104 -6.58 -13.52 -14.13
C PHE A 104 -5.56 -12.98 -13.13
N ASP A 105 -5.71 -11.72 -12.70
CA ASP A 105 -4.89 -11.00 -11.73
C ASP A 105 -5.35 -11.17 -10.27
N ARG A 106 -6.36 -12.02 -10.00
CA ARG A 106 -7.03 -12.12 -8.69
C ARG A 106 -6.11 -12.36 -7.50
N PHE A 107 -4.96 -13.00 -7.71
CA PHE A 107 -3.99 -13.30 -6.67
C PHE A 107 -2.96 -12.18 -6.45
N MET A 108 -2.90 -11.18 -7.34
CA MET A 108 -2.13 -9.95 -7.15
C MET A 108 -2.74 -9.03 -6.09
N TYR A 109 -3.96 -9.34 -5.64
CA TYR A 109 -4.71 -8.57 -4.67
C TYR A 109 -5.26 -9.51 -3.59
N GLY A 110 -5.57 -8.93 -2.43
CA GLY A 110 -6.21 -9.66 -1.34
C GLY A 110 -5.22 -10.37 -0.41
N ILE A 111 -5.48 -11.64 -0.12
CA ILE A 111 -4.84 -12.34 1.00
C ILE A 111 -3.33 -12.53 0.83
N PHE A 112 -2.85 -12.78 -0.40
CA PHE A 112 -1.43 -13.04 -0.64
C PHE A 112 -0.57 -11.78 -0.41
N PRO A 113 -0.89 -10.61 -1.02
CA PRO A 113 -0.22 -9.36 -0.66
C PRO A 113 -0.37 -8.97 0.81
N LEU A 114 -1.51 -9.28 1.44
CA LEU A 114 -1.70 -9.02 2.87
C LEU A 114 -0.71 -9.83 3.72
N ILE A 115 -0.60 -11.14 3.48
CA ILE A 115 0.36 -11.99 4.18
C ILE A 115 1.79 -11.51 3.93
N GLU A 116 2.14 -11.23 2.68
CA GLU A 116 3.47 -10.75 2.31
C GLU A 116 3.81 -9.43 3.01
N SER A 117 2.87 -8.49 3.08
CA SER A 117 3.06 -7.21 3.79
C SER A 117 3.32 -7.40 5.29
N VAL A 118 2.64 -8.36 5.92
CA VAL A 118 2.84 -8.70 7.33
C VAL A 118 4.21 -9.36 7.52
N LEU A 119 4.62 -10.28 6.65
CA LEU A 119 5.95 -10.92 6.71
C LEU A 119 7.09 -9.89 6.54
N ILE A 120 6.96 -8.97 5.58
CA ILE A 120 7.92 -7.88 5.40
C ILE A 120 7.96 -7.00 6.65
N PHE A 121 6.80 -6.64 7.21
CA PHE A 121 6.73 -5.85 8.43
C PHE A 121 7.45 -6.54 9.60
N LEU A 122 7.29 -7.85 9.74
CA LEU A 122 7.94 -8.65 10.78
C LEU A 122 9.47 -8.65 10.65
N LEU A 123 9.99 -8.71 9.41
CA LEU A 123 11.43 -8.54 9.19
C LEU A 123 11.89 -7.14 9.60
N VAL A 124 11.14 -6.11 9.22
CA VAL A 124 11.51 -4.71 9.46
C VAL A 124 11.55 -4.38 10.95
N ILE A 125 10.62 -4.91 11.76
CA ILE A 125 10.62 -4.66 13.22
C ILE A 125 11.76 -5.37 13.96
N GLU A 126 12.36 -6.42 13.37
CA GLU A 126 13.54 -7.11 13.92
C GLU A 126 14.85 -6.39 13.57
N LEU A 127 14.85 -5.52 12.57
CA LEU A 127 16.04 -4.75 12.20
C LEU A 127 16.43 -3.78 13.32
N LYS A 128 17.74 -3.61 13.54
CA LYS A 128 18.25 -2.56 14.42
C LYS A 128 17.79 -1.20 13.89
N PRO A 129 17.21 -0.33 14.74
CA PRO A 129 16.83 1.01 14.31
C PRO A 129 18.03 1.75 13.70
N PHE A 130 17.84 2.34 12.53
CA PHE A 130 18.86 3.13 11.85
C PHE A 130 18.21 4.34 11.18
N THR A 131 19.02 5.35 10.84
CA THR A 131 18.56 6.51 10.09
C THR A 131 19.41 6.70 8.85
N ASN A 132 18.78 7.05 7.74
CA ASN A 132 19.46 7.35 6.49
C ASN A 132 18.76 8.52 5.81
N LYS A 133 19.53 9.57 5.50
CA LYS A 133 18.98 10.82 4.96
C LYS A 133 18.29 10.61 3.61
N GLY A 134 18.83 9.77 2.74
CA GLY A 134 18.24 9.45 1.44
C GLY A 134 16.92 8.69 1.59
N ILE A 135 16.92 7.61 2.38
CA ILE A 135 15.72 6.82 2.66
C ILE A 135 14.64 7.70 3.30
N ASN A 136 14.98 8.51 4.31
CA ASN A 136 14.02 9.41 4.96
C ASN A 136 13.46 10.46 3.99
N THR A 137 14.30 10.95 3.08
CA THR A 137 13.88 11.90 2.03
C THR A 137 12.86 11.27 1.09
N ILE A 138 13.09 10.02 0.65
CA ILE A 138 12.15 9.29 -0.19
C ILE A 138 10.88 8.93 0.60
N ALA A 139 11.04 8.37 1.80
CA ALA A 139 9.95 7.93 2.67
C ALA A 139 8.94 9.05 2.97
N SER A 140 9.44 10.27 3.23
CA SER A 140 8.58 11.45 3.43
C SER A 140 7.70 11.82 2.22
N SER A 141 8.02 11.30 1.03
CA SER A 141 7.30 11.56 -0.23
C SER A 141 6.54 10.34 -0.77
N VAL A 142 6.61 9.18 -0.10
CA VAL A 142 5.91 7.95 -0.54
C VAL A 142 4.39 8.14 -0.56
N PHE A 143 3.84 8.85 0.43
CA PHE A 143 2.41 9.14 0.45
C PHE A 143 1.98 10.05 -0.70
N SER A 144 2.74 11.12 -0.98
CA SER A 144 2.51 11.97 -2.16
C SER A 144 2.59 11.17 -3.46
N THR A 145 3.55 10.24 -3.54
CA THR A 145 3.71 9.34 -4.69
C THR A 145 2.48 8.49 -4.92
N TYR A 146 1.98 7.83 -3.86
CA TYR A 146 0.74 7.06 -3.92
C TYR A 146 -0.44 7.90 -4.42
N LEU A 147 -0.59 9.13 -3.89
CA LEU A 147 -1.67 10.02 -4.30
C LEU A 147 -1.60 10.37 -5.78
N VAL A 148 -0.41 10.61 -6.34
CA VAL A 148 -0.26 10.93 -7.77
C VAL A 148 -0.51 9.70 -8.64
N THR A 149 0.06 8.55 -8.32
CA THR A 149 -0.02 7.35 -9.16
C THR A 149 -1.38 6.67 -9.12
N GLN A 150 -2.14 6.86 -8.04
CA GLN A 150 -3.49 6.33 -7.86
C GLN A 150 -4.59 7.38 -8.04
N ASN A 151 -4.24 8.60 -8.42
CA ASN A 151 -5.24 9.62 -8.71
C ASN A 151 -6.06 9.22 -9.94
N HIS A 152 -7.38 9.23 -9.83
CA HIS A 152 -8.28 8.83 -10.92
C HIS A 152 -8.02 9.57 -12.24
N SER A 153 -7.69 10.87 -12.18
CA SER A 153 -7.36 11.66 -13.38
C SER A 153 -5.99 11.34 -13.97
N MET A 154 -5.06 10.82 -13.16
CA MET A 154 -3.70 10.50 -13.60
C MET A 154 -3.53 9.05 -14.03
N VAL A 155 -4.32 8.11 -13.50
CA VAL A 155 -4.19 6.66 -13.78
C VAL A 155 -4.23 6.39 -15.29
N THR A 156 -5.23 6.89 -16.00
CA THR A 156 -5.33 6.72 -17.46
C THR A 156 -4.16 7.39 -18.20
N ILE A 157 -3.70 8.56 -17.77
CA ILE A 157 -2.57 9.24 -18.40
C ILE A 157 -1.27 8.42 -18.22
N ILE A 158 -0.98 8.02 -16.99
CA ILE A 158 0.24 7.31 -16.65
C ILE A 158 0.26 5.94 -17.31
N TRP A 159 -0.78 5.14 -17.12
CA TRP A 159 -0.76 3.71 -17.48
C TRP A 159 -1.25 3.41 -18.89
N GLU A 160 -2.17 4.21 -19.46
CA GLU A 160 -2.71 3.94 -20.80
C GLU A 160 -2.06 4.79 -21.90
N ARG A 161 -1.59 6.00 -21.57
CA ARG A 161 -0.98 6.92 -22.57
C ARG A 161 0.54 6.94 -22.53
N ILE A 162 1.15 7.08 -21.36
CA ILE A 162 2.62 7.22 -21.23
C ILE A 162 3.30 5.84 -21.20
N PHE A 163 2.86 4.97 -20.27
CA PHE A 163 3.49 3.67 -20.02
C PHE A 163 2.64 2.50 -20.48
N ASN A 164 2.14 2.58 -21.71
CA ASN A 164 1.32 1.52 -22.28
C ASN A 164 2.18 0.29 -22.63
N VAL A 165 2.12 -0.73 -21.78
CA VAL A 165 2.85 -2.00 -21.94
C VAL A 165 2.04 -3.08 -22.65
N SER A 166 0.85 -2.78 -23.17
CA SER A 166 -0.07 -3.79 -23.75
C SER A 166 0.50 -4.52 -24.97
N LYS A 167 1.46 -3.92 -25.67
CA LYS A 167 2.12 -4.53 -26.85
C LYS A 167 3.26 -5.47 -26.50
N LEU A 168 3.66 -5.56 -25.23
CA LEU A 168 4.70 -6.47 -24.79
C LEU A 168 4.10 -7.87 -24.56
N GLU A 169 4.56 -8.84 -25.34
CA GLU A 169 4.11 -10.24 -25.20
C GLU A 169 5.01 -11.06 -24.25
N ASN A 170 6.28 -10.67 -24.12
CA ASN A 170 7.22 -11.38 -23.28
C ASN A 170 7.04 -10.98 -21.80
N ILE A 171 6.62 -11.94 -20.98
CA ILE A 171 6.36 -11.72 -19.55
C ILE A 171 7.57 -11.18 -18.78
N PHE A 172 8.79 -11.63 -19.09
CA PHE A 172 9.99 -11.13 -18.41
C PHE A 172 10.22 -9.66 -18.74
N LEU A 173 10.00 -9.26 -19.99
CA LEU A 173 10.07 -7.85 -20.39
C LEU A 173 8.95 -7.03 -19.73
N ILE A 174 7.74 -7.58 -19.59
CA ILE A 174 6.64 -6.90 -18.88
C ILE A 174 7.02 -6.65 -17.42
N ILE A 175 7.53 -7.66 -16.71
CA ILE A 175 7.94 -7.54 -15.30
C ILE A 175 9.08 -6.52 -15.16
N LEU A 176 10.12 -6.64 -15.98
CA LEU A 176 11.28 -5.74 -15.93
C LEU A 176 10.89 -4.29 -16.26
N THR A 177 10.07 -4.10 -17.29
CA THR A 177 9.58 -2.78 -17.70
C THR A 177 8.67 -2.21 -16.61
N GLY A 178 7.75 -3.00 -16.06
CA GLY A 178 6.87 -2.59 -14.96
C GLY A 178 7.65 -2.15 -13.71
N PHE A 179 8.68 -2.91 -13.33
CA PHE A 179 9.57 -2.52 -12.23
C PHE A 179 10.32 -1.23 -12.55
N GLY A 180 10.87 -1.10 -13.76
CA GLY A 180 11.54 0.12 -14.22
C GLY A 180 10.63 1.35 -14.18
N ILE A 181 9.38 1.21 -14.66
CA ILE A 181 8.36 2.27 -14.60
C ILE A 181 8.04 2.63 -13.15
N ALA A 182 7.88 1.64 -12.26
CA ALA A 182 7.59 1.90 -10.85
C ALA A 182 8.72 2.69 -10.16
N VAL A 183 9.98 2.31 -10.39
CA VAL A 183 11.16 3.03 -9.88
C VAL A 183 11.23 4.44 -10.47
N PHE A 184 11.03 4.57 -11.78
CA PHE A 184 11.03 5.88 -12.45
C PHE A 184 9.95 6.79 -11.89
N LEU A 185 8.70 6.30 -11.78
CA LEU A 185 7.59 7.05 -11.23
C LEU A 185 7.85 7.48 -9.79
N LEU A 186 8.39 6.59 -8.95
CA LEU A 186 8.77 6.92 -7.57
C LEU A 186 9.78 8.09 -7.53
N LEU A 187 10.84 8.02 -8.34
CA LEU A 187 11.84 9.08 -8.37
C LEU A 187 11.26 10.40 -8.89
N LEU A 188 10.43 10.34 -9.93
CA LEU A 188 9.77 11.50 -10.53
C LEU A 188 8.81 12.17 -9.54
N THR A 189 7.95 11.40 -8.87
CA THR A 189 6.99 11.94 -7.90
C THR A 189 7.68 12.46 -6.64
N VAL A 190 8.76 11.81 -6.20
CA VAL A 190 9.61 12.35 -5.10
C VAL A 190 10.16 13.71 -5.51
N LEU A 191 10.69 13.85 -6.72
CA LEU A 191 11.20 15.14 -7.23
C LEU A 191 10.09 16.21 -7.24
N ILE A 192 8.93 15.90 -7.82
CA ILE A 192 7.76 16.79 -7.87
C ILE A 192 7.35 17.21 -6.46
N ASP A 193 7.30 16.25 -5.53
CA ASP A 193 6.94 16.51 -4.13
C ASP A 193 7.94 17.47 -3.45
N LYS A 194 9.25 17.31 -3.71
CA LYS A 194 10.26 18.24 -3.16
C LYS A 194 10.14 19.63 -3.77
N VAL A 195 9.87 19.74 -5.06
CA VAL A 195 9.59 21.03 -5.72
C VAL A 195 8.36 21.69 -5.09
N ARG A 196 7.26 20.94 -4.89
CA ARG A 196 6.06 21.43 -4.21
C ARG A 196 6.38 21.96 -2.81
N ILE A 197 7.10 21.19 -1.99
CA ILE A 197 7.48 21.59 -0.63
C ILE A 197 8.33 22.88 -0.67
N PHE A 198 9.28 22.96 -1.59
CA PHE A 198 10.11 24.15 -1.77
C PHE A 198 9.28 25.39 -2.14
N LEU A 199 8.38 25.27 -3.12
CA LEU A 199 7.52 26.37 -3.55
C LEU A 199 6.57 26.82 -2.42
N PHE A 200 5.96 25.88 -1.71
CA PHE A 200 5.00 26.19 -0.64
C PHE A 200 5.66 26.92 0.52
N ARG A 201 6.89 26.54 0.86
CA ARG A 201 7.72 27.26 1.84
C ARG A 201 8.06 28.66 1.35
N LYS A 202 8.49 28.80 0.09
CA LYS A 202 8.84 30.11 -0.49
C LYS A 202 7.64 31.07 -0.54
N LEU A 203 6.44 30.55 -0.81
CA LEU A 203 5.20 31.31 -0.89
C LEU A 203 4.51 31.53 0.47
N LYS A 204 5.07 31.01 1.57
CA LYS A 204 4.46 31.07 2.91
C LYS A 204 2.99 30.61 2.92
N PHE A 205 2.71 29.55 2.17
CA PHE A 205 1.35 29.06 1.97
C PHE A 205 0.71 28.63 3.29
N GLU A 206 1.47 27.98 4.17
CA GLU A 206 1.00 27.53 5.50
C GLU A 206 0.54 28.70 6.38
N GLU A 207 1.31 29.80 6.45
CA GLU A 207 0.92 31.00 7.19
C GLU A 207 -0.38 31.61 6.65
N SER A 208 -0.57 31.55 5.33
CA SER A 208 -1.75 32.10 4.66
C SER A 208 -3.01 31.28 4.96
N VAL A 209 -2.88 29.94 4.98
CA VAL A 209 -3.99 29.04 5.32
C VAL A 209 -4.36 29.16 6.79
N LEU A 210 -3.39 29.19 7.71
CA LEU A 210 -3.66 29.34 9.15
C LEU A 210 -4.42 30.64 9.44
N LYS A 211 -4.03 31.76 8.84
CA LYS A 211 -4.76 33.03 8.96
C LYS A 211 -6.21 32.94 8.47
N LEU A 212 -6.46 32.18 7.40
CA LEU A 212 -7.80 31.99 6.86
C LEU A 212 -8.67 31.12 7.78
N VAL A 213 -8.10 30.04 8.31
CA VAL A 213 -8.79 29.15 9.27
C VAL A 213 -9.10 29.90 10.56
N ASP A 214 -8.15 30.65 11.11
CA ASP A 214 -8.36 31.46 12.32
C ASP A 214 -9.48 32.51 12.11
N LYS A 215 -9.57 33.08 10.91
CA LYS A 215 -10.64 34.02 10.55
C LYS A 215 -12.01 33.34 10.49
N ILE A 216 -12.09 32.11 10.00
CA ILE A 216 -13.34 31.34 9.95
C ILE A 216 -13.77 30.91 11.36
N ILE A 217 -12.83 30.46 12.19
CA ILE A 217 -13.12 30.01 13.56
C ILE A 217 -13.53 31.18 14.45
N LYS A 218 -12.92 32.37 14.30
CA LYS A 218 -13.28 33.57 15.09
C LYS A 218 -14.59 34.25 14.65
N ASN A 219 -15.08 33.94 13.45
CA ASN A 219 -16.34 34.50 12.92
C ASN A 219 -17.56 33.60 13.19
N ASN A 220 -17.38 32.47 13.87
CA ASN A 220 -18.44 31.62 14.42
C ASN A 220 -18.39 31.65 15.95
#